data_AF-A0A0L0MEG7-F1
#
_entry.id   AF-A0A0L0MEG7-F1
#
_cell.length_a   1.000
_cell.length_b   1.000
_cell.length_c   1.000
_cell.angle_alpha   90.00
_cell.angle_beta   90.00
_cell.angle_gamma   90.00
#
_symmetry.space_group_name_H-M   'P 1'
#
loop_
_entity.id
_entity.type
_entity.pdbx_description
1 polymer ?
#
loop_
_entity_poly.entity_id
_entity_poly.type
_entity_poly.pdbx_seq_one_letter_code
_entity_poly.pdbx_strand_id
1 'polypeptide(L)'
;MSAPKHPSASPAGSSRPGPMKALPKIIFMSRWLQVPLYLGLIVAQGVYVVLFLKEVLHLVTYAMTLDETNIMLVVLGLIDVVMISNLLIMVIVGGYETFVSRLGVEGHPDEPEWLDHVNAGVLKVKLSMALISISSIHLLKTFINPDQHTFHTVLWQVIIHVAFLVSALIMAYVDKLTTHTHTHTRHFHDESFVPPQKAIE
;
A
#
# COMPACT_ATOMS: atom_id res chain seq x y z
N MET A 1 10.32 -63.28 -47.81
CA MET A 1 9.77 -61.93 -48.07
C MET A 1 10.41 -60.96 -47.09
N SER A 2 11.38 -60.19 -47.58
CA SER A 2 12.12 -59.18 -46.81
C SER A 2 11.49 -57.82 -47.08
N ALA A 3 10.98 -57.16 -46.04
CA ALA A 3 10.48 -55.78 -46.11
C ALA A 3 11.64 -54.78 -45.84
N PRO A 4 11.61 -53.58 -46.45
CA PRO A 4 12.79 -52.72 -46.58
C PRO A 4 13.02 -51.82 -45.35
N LYS A 5 14.31 -51.58 -45.03
CA LYS A 5 14.76 -50.46 -44.20
C LYS A 5 14.70 -49.18 -45.03
N HIS A 6 14.08 -48.12 -44.50
CA HIS A 6 14.42 -46.75 -44.89
C HIS A 6 14.85 -45.92 -43.67
N PRO A 7 16.00 -45.24 -43.75
CA PRO A 7 16.51 -44.30 -42.76
C PRO A 7 16.06 -42.87 -43.09
N SER A 8 15.92 -42.01 -42.08
CA SER A 8 16.36 -40.61 -42.13
C SER A 8 15.97 -39.89 -40.84
N ALA A 9 17.00 -39.60 -40.04
CA ALA A 9 16.95 -38.51 -39.08
C ALA A 9 16.68 -37.19 -39.83
N SER A 10 15.88 -36.31 -39.23
CA SER A 10 15.92 -34.88 -39.53
C SER A 10 15.87 -34.10 -38.23
N PRO A 11 16.56 -32.95 -38.22
CA PRO A 11 17.42 -32.56 -37.12
C PRO A 11 16.61 -31.83 -36.05
N ALA A 12 17.11 -31.93 -34.82
CA ALA A 12 16.75 -31.04 -33.74
C ALA A 12 16.74 -29.60 -34.24
N GLY A 13 15.55 -28.98 -34.26
CA GLY A 13 15.43 -27.55 -34.43
C GLY A 13 16.22 -26.88 -33.31
N SER A 14 17.37 -26.31 -33.66
CA SER A 14 18.14 -25.49 -32.76
C SER A 14 17.38 -24.18 -32.58
N SER A 15 16.48 -24.16 -31.60
CA SER A 15 15.89 -22.94 -31.06
C SER A 15 17.03 -22.09 -30.52
N ARG A 16 17.56 -21.18 -31.34
CA ARG A 16 18.56 -20.20 -30.88
C ARG A 16 17.90 -19.39 -29.76
N PRO A 17 18.46 -19.36 -28.54
CA PRO A 17 17.94 -18.48 -27.51
C PRO A 17 18.17 -17.04 -27.99
N GLY A 18 17.07 -16.33 -28.26
CA GLY A 18 17.13 -14.93 -28.66
C GLY A 18 17.84 -14.11 -27.57
N PRO A 19 18.63 -13.08 -27.93
CA PRO A 19 19.32 -12.25 -26.96
C PRO A 19 18.30 -11.65 -25.99
N MET A 20 18.51 -11.89 -24.69
CA MET A 20 17.68 -11.31 -23.64
C MET A 20 17.64 -9.80 -23.83
N LYS A 21 16.44 -9.25 -24.04
CA LYS A 21 16.20 -7.81 -24.21
C LYS A 21 16.86 -7.08 -23.02
N ALA A 22 17.57 -5.96 -23.24
CA ALA A 22 18.22 -5.24 -22.14
C ALA A 22 17.22 -4.62 -21.16
N LEU A 23 15.98 -4.39 -21.61
CA LEU A 23 14.92 -3.72 -20.86
C LEU A 23 14.48 -4.49 -19.59
N PRO A 24 14.18 -5.81 -19.62
CA PRO A 24 13.87 -6.56 -18.40
C PRO A 24 15.02 -6.61 -17.39
N LYS A 25 16.28 -6.62 -17.84
CA LYS A 25 17.45 -6.64 -16.94
C LYS A 25 17.61 -5.34 -16.16
N ILE A 26 17.32 -4.20 -16.78
CA ILE A 26 17.31 -2.89 -16.12
C ILE A 26 16.13 -2.78 -15.14
N ILE A 27 14.95 -3.25 -15.53
CA ILE A 27 13.77 -3.29 -14.66
C ILE A 27 14.03 -4.17 -13.42
N PHE A 28 14.67 -5.33 -13.58
CA PHE A 28 15.05 -6.19 -12.46
C PHE A 28 16.10 -5.54 -11.52
N MET A 29 17.09 -4.82 -12.06
CA MET A 29 18.09 -4.12 -11.25
C MET A 29 17.51 -2.94 -10.47
N SER A 30 16.45 -2.28 -10.97
CA SER A 30 15.78 -1.18 -10.26
C SER A 30 15.21 -1.57 -8.89
N ARG A 31 14.95 -2.87 -8.66
CA ARG A 31 14.47 -3.42 -7.38
C ARG A 31 15.51 -3.29 -6.26
N TRP A 32 16.78 -3.51 -6.59
CA TRP A 32 17.86 -3.40 -5.61
C TRP A 32 18.04 -1.97 -5.10
N LEU A 33 17.58 -0.97 -5.87
CA LEU A 33 17.58 0.43 -5.43
C LEU A 33 16.48 0.69 -4.36
N GLN A 34 15.42 -0.11 -4.32
CA GLN A 34 14.33 0.08 -3.34
C GLN A 34 14.69 -0.48 -1.96
N VAL A 35 15.50 -1.54 -1.88
CA VAL A 35 15.96 -2.13 -0.61
C VAL A 35 16.64 -1.10 0.32
N PRO A 36 17.66 -0.32 -0.12
CA PRO A 36 18.30 0.68 0.73
C PRO A 36 17.34 1.82 1.11
N LEU A 37 16.37 2.15 0.27
CA LEU A 37 15.35 3.16 0.60
C LEU A 37 14.46 2.69 1.76
N TYR A 38 13.97 1.44 1.73
CA TYR A 38 13.20 0.88 2.85
C TYR A 38 14.04 0.76 4.13
N LEU A 39 15.31 0.40 4.01
CA LEU A 39 16.23 0.41 5.16
C LEU A 39 16.38 1.82 5.76
N GLY A 40 16.51 2.84 4.91
CA GLY A 40 16.54 4.24 5.34
C GLY A 40 15.25 4.65 6.06
N LEU A 41 14.09 4.23 5.58
CA LEU A 41 12.80 4.49 6.24
C LEU A 41 12.69 3.80 7.61
N ILE A 42 13.23 2.58 7.76
CA ILE A 42 13.29 1.89 9.05
C ILE A 42 14.19 2.65 10.04
N VAL A 43 15.34 3.14 9.59
CA VAL A 43 16.23 3.97 10.43
C VAL A 43 15.54 5.27 10.83
N ALA A 44 14.85 5.94 9.90
CA ALA A 44 14.07 7.14 10.20
C ALA A 44 12.97 6.85 11.24
N GLN A 45 12.29 5.70 11.14
CA GLN A 45 11.33 5.27 12.14
C GLN A 45 11.97 5.09 13.53
N GLY A 46 13.18 4.52 13.59
CA GLY A 46 13.95 4.42 14.84
C GLY A 46 14.24 5.79 15.46
N VAL A 47 14.57 6.79 14.66
CA VAL A 47 14.75 8.18 15.13
C VAL A 47 13.45 8.75 15.70
N TYR A 48 12.30 8.52 15.04
CA TYR A 48 11.00 8.95 15.56
C TYR A 48 10.65 8.29 16.90
N VAL A 49 10.98 7.02 17.10
CA VAL A 49 10.80 6.33 18.40
C VAL A 49 11.61 7.02 19.50
N VAL A 50 12.87 7.38 19.22
CA VAL A 50 13.71 8.10 20.18
C VAL A 50 13.13 9.49 20.49
N LEU A 51 12.67 10.22 19.48
CA LEU A 51 12.02 11.52 19.65
C LEU A 51 10.75 11.40 20.50
N PHE A 52 9.92 10.40 20.24
CA PHE A 52 8.72 10.11 21.02
C PHE A 52 9.06 9.86 22.49
N LEU A 53 10.04 9.00 22.78
CA LEU A 53 10.47 8.75 24.16
C LEU A 53 10.99 10.02 24.85
N LYS A 54 11.76 10.84 24.14
CA LYS A 54 12.25 12.12 24.67
C LYS A 54 11.10 13.06 25.03
N GLU A 55 10.08 13.16 24.17
CA GLU A 55 8.94 14.04 24.38
C GLU A 55 8.02 13.53 25.50
N VAL A 56 7.84 12.20 25.62
CA VAL A 56 7.15 11.59 26.77
C VAL A 56 7.90 11.86 28.07
N LEU A 57 9.23 11.70 28.09
CA LEU A 57 10.02 12.02 29.28
C LEU A 57 9.90 13.50 29.65
N HIS A 58 9.96 14.41 28.67
CA HIS A 58 9.71 15.84 28.88
C HIS A 58 8.34 16.07 29.50
N LEU A 59 7.28 15.48 28.95
CA LEU A 59 5.93 15.61 29.48
C LEU A 59 5.85 15.14 30.94
N VAL A 60 6.39 13.95 31.26
CA VAL A 60 6.31 13.38 32.61
C VAL A 60 7.13 14.20 33.62
N THR A 61 8.33 14.64 33.25
CA THR A 61 9.19 15.41 34.16
C THR A 61 8.65 16.81 34.44
N TYR A 62 7.98 17.43 33.48
CA TYR A 62 7.50 18.82 33.60
C TYR A 62 5.97 18.92 33.73
N ALA A 63 5.26 17.80 33.90
CA ALA A 63 3.79 17.77 33.98
C ALA A 63 3.21 18.69 35.07
N MET A 64 3.93 18.88 36.19
CA MET A 64 3.48 19.71 37.32
C MET A 64 3.90 21.18 37.20
N THR A 65 4.68 21.54 36.18
CA THR A 65 5.23 22.88 35.99
C THR A 65 4.78 23.54 34.68
N LEU A 66 4.25 22.76 33.74
CA LEU A 66 3.68 23.24 32.49
C LEU A 66 2.23 23.70 32.67
N ASP A 67 1.86 24.78 31.99
CA ASP A 67 0.47 25.21 31.88
C ASP A 67 -0.38 24.21 31.08
N GLU A 68 -1.69 24.19 31.32
CA GLU A 68 -2.65 23.30 30.66
C GLU A 68 -2.56 23.35 29.12
N THR A 69 -2.41 24.54 28.55
CA THR A 69 -2.25 24.73 27.10
C THR A 69 -0.97 24.07 26.58
N ASN A 70 0.13 24.18 27.31
CA ASN A 70 1.41 23.59 26.91
C ASN A 70 1.37 22.06 27.01
N ILE A 71 0.76 21.52 28.08
CA ILE A 71 0.52 20.08 28.22
C ILE A 71 -0.28 19.56 27.01
N MET A 72 -1.37 20.25 26.65
CA MET A 72 -2.18 19.89 25.49
C MET A 72 -1.39 19.94 24.17
N LEU A 73 -0.55 20.96 23.97
CA LEU A 73 0.29 21.08 22.76
C LEU A 73 1.35 19.99 22.67
N VAL A 74 1.95 19.59 23.79
CA VAL A 74 2.90 18.46 23.86
C VAL A 74 2.19 17.15 23.53
N VAL A 75 1.01 16.91 24.12
CA VAL A 75 0.19 15.71 23.82
C VAL A 75 -0.20 15.68 22.34
N LEU A 76 -0.63 16.80 21.76
CA LEU A 76 -0.94 16.86 20.32
C LEU A 76 0.30 16.58 19.45
N GLY A 77 1.48 17.03 19.87
CA GLY A 77 2.75 16.67 19.22
C GLY A 77 3.06 15.18 19.29
N LEU A 78 2.83 14.54 20.45
CA LEU A 78 3.00 13.10 20.61
C LEU A 78 2.06 12.30 19.70
N ILE A 79 0.80 12.72 19.58
CA ILE A 79 -0.18 12.08 18.68
C ILE A 79 0.28 12.20 17.23
N ASP A 80 0.79 13.36 16.82
CA ASP A 80 1.28 13.59 15.45
C ASP A 80 2.46 12.67 15.08
N VAL A 81 3.46 12.55 15.97
CA VAL A 81 4.59 11.62 15.76
C VAL A 81 4.11 10.19 15.56
N VAL A 82 3.12 9.74 16.34
CA VAL A 82 2.52 8.41 16.18
C VAL A 82 1.78 8.28 14.85
N MET A 83 1.05 9.31 14.43
CA MET A 83 0.32 9.31 13.16
C MET A 83 1.28 9.19 11.96
N ILE A 84 2.37 9.96 11.94
CA ILE A 84 3.40 9.88 10.90
C ILE A 84 4.07 8.49 10.91
N SER A 85 4.36 7.94 12.09
CA SER A 85 4.97 6.61 12.22
C SER A 85 4.07 5.51 11.64
N ASN A 86 2.76 5.57 11.88
CA ASN A 86 1.81 4.61 11.32
C ASN A 86 1.71 4.69 9.80
N LEU A 87 1.78 5.91 9.24
CA LEU A 87 1.86 6.11 7.79
C LEU A 87 3.15 5.56 7.21
N LEU A 88 4.29 5.76 7.89
CA LEU A 88 5.58 5.22 7.45
C LEU A 88 5.56 3.69 7.38
N ILE A 89 5.01 3.00 8.39
CA ILE A 89 4.87 1.53 8.33
C ILE A 89 4.03 1.10 7.14
N MET A 90 2.90 1.78 6.90
CA MET A 90 2.04 1.51 5.76
C MET A 90 2.78 1.65 4.42
N VAL A 91 3.61 2.68 4.27
CA VAL A 91 4.43 2.91 3.07
C VAL A 91 5.51 1.84 2.92
N ILE A 92 6.20 1.48 4.01
CA ILE A 92 7.24 0.44 3.99
C ILE A 92 6.65 -0.91 3.60
N VAL A 93 5.57 -1.34 4.27
CA VAL A 93 4.94 -2.64 4.02
C VAL A 93 4.29 -2.69 2.64
N GLY A 94 3.51 -1.67 2.28
CA GLY A 94 2.85 -1.62 0.98
C GLY A 94 3.85 -1.53 -0.18
N GLY A 95 4.93 -0.75 -0.02
CA GLY A 95 6.01 -0.66 -1.00
C GLY A 95 6.80 -1.97 -1.12
N TYR A 96 7.13 -2.61 0.00
CA TYR A 96 7.81 -3.90 0.02
C TYR A 96 6.95 -4.99 -0.64
N GLU A 97 5.66 -5.07 -0.30
CA GLU A 97 4.73 -6.03 -0.89
C GLU A 97 4.64 -5.86 -2.41
N THR A 98 4.47 -4.61 -2.87
CA THR A 98 4.24 -4.28 -4.28
C THR A 98 5.48 -4.51 -5.14
N PHE A 99 6.68 -4.13 -4.67
CA PHE A 99 7.86 -4.10 -5.52
C PHE A 99 8.95 -5.12 -5.20
N VAL A 100 8.98 -5.68 -3.97
CA VAL A 100 10.02 -6.63 -3.54
C VAL A 100 9.45 -8.03 -3.33
N SER A 101 8.29 -8.17 -2.67
CA SER A 101 7.75 -9.47 -2.24
C SER A 101 7.03 -10.27 -3.33
N ARG A 102 6.29 -9.61 -4.24
CA ARG A 102 5.39 -10.32 -5.19
C ARG A 102 6.06 -10.93 -6.42
N LEU A 103 7.36 -10.72 -6.64
CA LEU A 103 8.04 -11.06 -7.90
C LEU A 103 9.06 -12.19 -7.73
N GLY A 104 8.79 -13.11 -6.79
CA GLY A 104 9.70 -14.15 -6.35
C GLY A 104 9.24 -15.60 -6.51
N VAL A 105 8.13 -15.88 -7.22
CA VAL A 105 7.73 -17.27 -7.54
C VAL A 105 7.06 -17.34 -8.92
N GLU A 106 7.85 -17.40 -9.98
CA GLU A 106 7.39 -17.82 -11.30
C GLU A 106 8.30 -18.92 -11.82
N GLY A 107 7.85 -20.15 -11.58
CA GLY A 107 8.35 -21.36 -12.21
C GLY A 107 7.34 -21.92 -13.22
N HIS A 108 6.57 -21.07 -13.91
CA HIS A 108 5.66 -21.52 -14.97
C HIS A 108 5.70 -20.60 -16.22
N PRO A 109 5.76 -21.16 -17.45
CA PRO A 109 6.02 -20.40 -18.67
C PRO A 109 4.94 -19.42 -19.17
N ASP A 110 3.68 -19.53 -18.75
CA ASP A 110 2.60 -18.76 -19.38
C ASP A 110 1.52 -18.36 -18.36
N GLU A 111 1.63 -17.11 -17.89
CA GLU A 111 0.57 -16.15 -17.50
C GLU A 111 1.08 -15.28 -16.35
N PRO A 112 1.11 -13.95 -16.50
CA PRO A 112 1.53 -13.12 -15.39
C PRO A 112 0.26 -12.57 -14.70
N GLU A 113 -0.24 -13.31 -13.70
CA GLU A 113 -1.47 -13.12 -12.89
C GLU A 113 -1.39 -11.93 -11.89
N TRP A 114 -0.39 -11.06 -12.00
CA TRP A 114 0.09 -10.16 -10.94
C TRP A 114 -0.76 -8.93 -10.60
N LEU A 115 -1.93 -8.71 -11.21
CA LEU A 115 -2.69 -7.46 -11.02
C LEU A 115 -3.96 -7.56 -10.16
N ASP A 116 -4.39 -8.76 -9.75
CA ASP A 116 -5.73 -8.91 -9.16
C ASP A 116 -5.74 -9.12 -7.63
N HIS A 117 -4.61 -9.44 -7.01
CA HIS A 117 -4.61 -9.80 -5.57
C HIS A 117 -3.91 -8.83 -4.61
N VAL A 118 -3.39 -7.69 -5.06
CA VAL A 118 -3.10 -6.58 -4.13
C VAL A 118 -4.40 -5.80 -4.04
N ASN A 119 -5.07 -5.82 -2.91
CA ASN A 119 -6.28 -5.02 -2.70
C ASN A 119 -5.91 -3.54 -2.61
N ALA A 120 -5.56 -2.96 -3.77
CA ALA A 120 -5.04 -1.61 -3.91
C ALA A 120 -6.07 -0.57 -3.42
N GLY A 121 -7.37 -0.90 -3.43
CA GLY A 121 -8.43 -0.09 -2.84
C GLY A 121 -8.22 0.11 -1.34
N VAL A 122 -8.06 -0.98 -0.58
CA VAL A 122 -7.86 -0.91 0.89
C VAL A 122 -6.57 -0.19 1.26
N LEU A 123 -5.50 -0.36 0.48
CA LEU A 123 -4.23 0.34 0.71
C LEU A 123 -4.37 1.86 0.52
N LYS A 124 -5.04 2.28 -0.56
CA LYS A 124 -5.26 3.69 -0.91
C LYS A 124 -6.20 4.40 0.07
N VAL A 125 -7.26 3.72 0.50
CA VAL A 125 -8.23 4.24 1.46
C VAL A 125 -7.57 4.47 2.82
N LYS A 126 -6.78 3.50 3.32
CA LYS A 126 -6.04 3.64 4.59
C LYS A 126 -5.04 4.79 4.55
N LEU A 127 -4.32 4.97 3.44
CA LEU A 127 -3.39 6.09 3.26
C LEU A 127 -4.12 7.44 3.30
N SER A 128 -5.26 7.54 2.62
CA SER A 128 -6.05 8.79 2.58
C SER A 128 -6.59 9.17 3.96
N MET A 129 -7.14 8.20 4.72
CA MET A 129 -7.59 8.45 6.09
C MET A 129 -6.46 8.90 7.02
N ALA A 130 -5.26 8.33 6.86
CA ALA A 130 -4.09 8.72 7.64
C ALA A 130 -3.67 10.17 7.33
N LEU A 131 -3.63 10.56 6.06
CA LEU A 131 -3.28 11.92 5.64
C LEU A 131 -4.29 12.98 6.13
N ILE A 132 -5.58 12.69 6.03
CA ILE A 132 -6.64 13.58 6.55
C ILE A 132 -6.45 13.77 8.06
N SER A 133 -6.27 12.67 8.80
CA SER A 133 -6.13 12.70 10.26
C SER A 133 -4.89 13.49 10.70
N ILE A 134 -3.73 13.32 10.06
CA ILE A 134 -2.51 14.10 10.32
C ILE A 134 -2.77 15.59 10.10
N SER A 135 -3.43 15.92 8.98
CA SER A 135 -3.77 17.30 8.64
C SER A 135 -4.74 17.94 9.63
N SER A 136 -5.73 17.18 10.14
CA SER A 136 -6.66 17.66 11.18
C SER A 136 -5.95 17.99 12.49
N ILE A 137 -5.00 17.17 12.95
CA ILE A 137 -4.26 17.42 14.20
C ILE A 137 -3.44 18.71 14.09
N HIS A 138 -2.82 18.95 12.94
CA HIS A 138 -2.05 20.18 12.71
C HIS A 138 -2.92 21.44 12.78
N LEU A 139 -4.14 21.39 12.23
CA LEU A 139 -5.10 22.47 12.37
C LEU A 139 -5.56 22.65 13.81
N LEU A 140 -5.81 21.56 14.54
CA LEU A 140 -6.22 21.63 15.94
C LEU A 140 -5.12 22.25 16.82
N LYS A 141 -3.86 21.87 16.61
CA LYS A 141 -2.70 22.46 17.29
C LYS A 141 -2.60 23.97 17.03
N THR A 142 -2.85 24.37 15.79
CA THR A 142 -2.85 25.79 15.38
C THR A 142 -4.02 26.56 16.00
N PHE A 143 -5.19 25.92 16.10
CA PHE A 143 -6.38 26.51 16.73
C PHE A 143 -6.22 26.74 18.23
N ILE A 144 -5.48 25.86 18.91
CA ILE A 144 -5.22 25.95 20.35
C ILE A 144 -4.27 27.08 20.72
N ASN A 145 -3.34 27.45 19.81
CA ASN A 145 -2.38 28.51 20.04
C ASN A 145 -2.28 29.45 18.82
N PRO A 146 -3.36 30.20 18.52
CA PRO A 146 -3.47 30.96 17.28
C PRO A 146 -2.46 32.11 17.20
N ASP A 147 -2.06 32.67 18.35
CA ASP A 147 -1.17 33.83 18.43
C ASP A 147 0.27 33.52 17.96
N GLN A 148 0.65 32.24 17.90
CA GLN A 148 1.94 31.80 17.38
C GLN A 148 1.97 31.59 15.86
N HIS A 149 0.82 31.74 15.18
CA HIS A 149 0.69 31.44 13.77
C HIS A 149 0.15 32.63 12.99
N THR A 150 0.76 32.91 11.84
CA THR A 150 0.27 34.00 10.98
C THR A 150 -1.06 33.62 10.34
N PHE A 151 -1.95 34.59 10.12
CA PHE A 151 -3.20 34.38 9.40
C PHE A 151 -3.00 33.65 8.07
N HIS A 152 -1.94 34.00 7.32
CA HIS A 152 -1.60 33.35 6.06
C HIS A 152 -1.30 31.85 6.24
N THR A 153 -0.58 31.47 7.29
CA THR A 153 -0.30 30.06 7.64
C THR A 153 -1.59 29.30 7.94
N VAL A 154 -2.46 29.87 8.79
CA VAL A 154 -3.73 29.24 9.18
C VAL A 154 -4.64 29.05 7.96
N LEU A 155 -4.75 30.08 7.11
CA LEU A 155 -5.57 30.03 5.89
C LEU A 155 -5.13 28.90 4.97
N TRP A 156 -3.83 28.77 4.70
CA TRP A 156 -3.31 27.70 3.84
C TRP A 156 -3.50 26.31 4.46
N GLN A 157 -3.34 26.16 5.77
CA GLN A 157 -3.62 24.88 6.42
C GLN A 157 -5.09 24.46 6.25
N VAL A 158 -6.04 25.40 6.39
CA VAL A 158 -7.46 25.12 6.16
C VAL A 158 -7.72 24.75 4.70
N ILE A 159 -7.15 25.49 3.75
CA ILE A 159 -7.31 25.22 2.31
C ILE A 159 -6.77 23.82 1.96
N ILE A 160 -5.57 23.48 2.43
CA ILE A 160 -4.95 22.17 2.19
C ILE A 160 -5.80 21.05 2.82
N HIS A 161 -6.31 21.26 4.03
CA HIS A 161 -7.15 20.26 4.70
C HIS A 161 -8.44 19.99 3.93
N VAL A 162 -9.11 21.05 3.47
CA VAL A 162 -10.31 20.93 2.61
C VAL A 162 -9.97 20.19 1.31
N ALA A 163 -8.82 20.47 0.69
CA ALA A 163 -8.38 19.76 -0.50
C ALA A 163 -8.17 18.25 -0.24
N PHE A 164 -7.63 17.85 0.92
CA PHE A 164 -7.51 16.45 1.30
C PHE A 164 -8.86 15.78 1.54
N LEU A 165 -9.81 16.46 2.20
CA LEU A 165 -11.16 15.95 2.40
C LEU A 165 -11.88 15.72 1.05
N VAL A 166 -11.79 16.67 0.13
CA VAL A 166 -12.35 16.54 -1.22
C VAL A 166 -11.70 15.38 -1.97
N SER A 167 -10.37 15.25 -1.90
CA SER A 167 -9.64 14.16 -2.55
C SER A 167 -10.06 12.79 -2.01
N ALA A 168 -10.28 12.67 -0.71
CA ALA A 168 -10.74 11.43 -0.08
C ALA A 168 -12.18 11.08 -0.45
N LEU A 169 -13.08 12.07 -0.56
CA LEU A 169 -14.44 11.86 -1.04
C LEU A 169 -14.47 11.34 -2.49
N ILE A 170 -13.64 11.94 -3.36
CA ILE A 170 -13.48 11.48 -4.75
C ILE A 170 -12.98 10.03 -4.76
N MET A 171 -11.98 9.70 -3.95
CA MET A 171 -11.43 8.35 -3.87
C MET A 171 -12.46 7.33 -3.38
N ALA A 172 -13.23 7.67 -2.32
CA ALA A 172 -14.29 6.81 -1.82
C ALA A 172 -15.40 6.60 -2.86
N TYR A 173 -15.73 7.62 -3.65
CA TYR A 173 -16.68 7.51 -4.75
C TYR A 173 -16.18 6.56 -5.85
N VAL A 174 -14.92 6.67 -6.26
CA VAL A 174 -14.29 5.78 -7.26
C VAL A 174 -14.22 4.34 -6.75
N ASP A 175 -13.86 4.15 -5.49
CA ASP A 175 -13.77 2.82 -4.87
C ASP A 175 -15.15 2.13 -4.81
N LYS A 176 -16.21 2.88 -4.48
CA LYS A 176 -17.59 2.40 -4.55
C LYS A 176 -17.97 1.97 -5.97
N LEU A 177 -17.64 2.77 -6.98
CA LEU A 177 -17.98 2.49 -8.37
C LEU A 177 -17.29 1.23 -8.90
N THR A 178 -16.05 0.99 -8.47
CA THR A 178 -15.24 -0.16 -8.88
C THR A 178 -15.72 -1.46 -8.21
N THR A 179 -16.22 -1.39 -6.97
CA THR A 179 -16.69 -2.56 -6.21
C THR A 179 -18.05 -3.10 -6.70
N HIS A 180 -18.89 -2.27 -7.33
CA HIS A 180 -20.21 -2.68 -7.84
C HIS A 180 -20.15 -3.58 -9.10
N THR A 181 -18.99 -3.79 -9.71
CA THR A 181 -18.85 -4.59 -10.95
C THR A 181 -18.58 -6.08 -10.71
N HIS A 182 -18.19 -6.50 -9.49
CA HIS A 182 -17.82 -7.89 -9.20
C HIS A 182 -18.94 -8.80 -8.63
N THR A 183 -20.15 -8.29 -8.43
CA THR A 183 -21.25 -9.06 -7.79
C THR A 183 -22.18 -9.80 -8.75
N HIS A 184 -22.01 -9.69 -10.07
CA HIS A 184 -22.99 -10.20 -11.05
C HIS A 184 -22.58 -11.44 -11.88
N THR A 185 -21.49 -12.15 -11.55
CA THR A 185 -21.03 -13.33 -12.33
C THR A 185 -21.20 -14.68 -11.64
N ARG A 186 -21.79 -14.76 -10.43
CA ARG A 186 -21.92 -16.03 -9.68
C ARG A 186 -23.29 -16.73 -9.75
N HIS A 187 -24.21 -16.27 -10.61
CA HIS A 187 -25.54 -16.87 -10.76
C HIS A 187 -25.84 -17.32 -12.20
N PHE A 188 -24.94 -18.06 -12.86
CA PHE A 188 -25.28 -18.81 -14.09
C PHE A 188 -24.39 -20.04 -14.26
N HIS A 189 -24.49 -21.01 -13.34
CA HIS A 189 -24.19 -22.44 -13.58
C HIS A 189 -24.43 -23.25 -12.30
N ASP A 190 -25.70 -23.43 -11.91
CA ASP A 190 -26.05 -24.61 -11.09
C ASP A 190 -27.53 -25.02 -11.28
N GLU A 191 -27.99 -25.01 -12.53
CA GLU A 191 -29.25 -25.69 -12.91
C GLU A 191 -28.98 -26.73 -14.00
N SER A 192 -28.03 -27.63 -13.75
CA SER A 192 -27.86 -28.83 -14.58
C SER A 192 -28.17 -30.09 -13.77
N PHE A 193 -29.47 -30.43 -13.77
CA PHE A 193 -30.01 -31.79 -13.87
C PHE A 193 -29.73 -32.78 -12.73
N VAL A 194 -30.73 -32.99 -11.87
CA VAL A 194 -30.85 -34.18 -11.00
C VAL A 194 -31.88 -35.14 -11.62
N PRO A 195 -31.50 -36.33 -12.12
CA PRO A 195 -32.46 -37.31 -12.62
C PRO A 195 -33.22 -38.00 -11.46
N PRO A 196 -34.50 -38.37 -11.65
CA PRO A 196 -35.30 -39.00 -10.60
C PRO A 196 -34.78 -40.40 -10.27
N GLN A 197 -34.49 -40.62 -9.00
CA GLN A 197 -34.13 -41.91 -8.43
C GLN A 197 -35.35 -42.85 -8.52
N LYS A 198 -35.23 -43.93 -9.29
CA LYS A 198 -36.25 -44.99 -9.35
C LYS A 198 -36.42 -45.60 -7.95
N ALA A 199 -37.58 -45.41 -7.35
CA ALA A 199 -38.08 -46.28 -6.29
C ALA A 199 -38.41 -47.64 -6.90
N ILE A 200 -37.65 -48.67 -6.52
CA ILE A 200 -38.02 -50.07 -6.73
C ILE A 200 -37.77 -50.79 -5.42
N GLU A 201 -38.88 -51.31 -4.90
CA GLU A 201 -39.11 -52.53 -4.10
C GLU A 201 -37.90 -53.25 -3.48
#